data_AF-A0A7C0Z347-F1
#
_entry.id   AF-A0A7C0Z347-F1
#
_cell.length_a   1.000
_cell.length_b   1.000
_cell.length_c   1.000
_cell.angle_alpha   90.00
_cell.angle_beta   90.00
_cell.angle_gamma   90.00
#
_symmetry.space_group_name_H-M   'P 1'
#
loop_
_entity.id
_entity.type
_entity.pdbx_description
1 polymer ?
#
loop_
_entity_poly.entity_id
_entity_poly.type
_entity_poly.pdbx_seq_one_letter_code
_entity_poly.pdbx_strand_id
1 'polypeptide(L)' 'MSIERVKSSEASEKLPESVNQFVRGWFLSRFKKLTPPQKFSFKLIENGENVLISSPTGSGKTFSAFLIII' A
#
# COMPACT_ATOMS: atom_id res chain seq x y z
N MET A 1 10.81 -3.16 -21.30
CA MET A 1 10.26 -2.90 -19.96
C MET A 1 10.46 -4.17 -19.14
N SER A 2 11.28 -4.12 -18.08
CA SER A 2 11.50 -5.24 -17.16
C SER A 2 10.53 -5.17 -15.99
N ILE A 3 10.14 -6.33 -15.45
CA ILE A 3 9.36 -6.42 -14.20
C ILE A 3 10.29 -6.93 -13.12
N GLU A 4 10.44 -6.15 -12.05
CA GLU A 4 11.24 -6.53 -10.88
C GLU A 4 10.34 -6.86 -9.70
N ARG A 5 10.72 -7.89 -8.93
CA ARG A 5 9.99 -8.27 -7.73
C ARG A 5 10.49 -7.45 -6.53
N VAL A 6 9.56 -6.83 -5.83
CA VAL A 6 9.81 -6.09 -4.59
C VAL A 6 10.39 -7.04 -3.53
N LYS A 7 11.45 -6.59 -2.86
CA LYS A 7 12.11 -7.37 -1.79
C LYS A 7 11.41 -7.17 -0.47
N SER A 8 11.47 -8.17 0.41
CA SER A 8 10.89 -8.10 1.76
C SER A 8 11.40 -6.91 2.60
N SER A 9 12.64 -6.48 2.37
CA SER A 9 13.25 -5.31 3.04
C SER A 9 12.61 -3.97 2.66
N GLU A 10 11.82 -3.93 1.59
CA GLU A 10 11.19 -2.71 1.07
C GLU A 10 9.73 -2.58 1.54
N ALA A 11 9.23 -3.55 2.31
CA ALA A 11 7.89 -3.51 2.88
C ALA A 11 7.75 -2.38 3.92
N SER A 12 6.73 -1.54 3.76
CA SER A 12 6.33 -0.59 4.79
C SER A 12 5.47 -1.27 5.86
N GLU A 13 5.80 -1.07 7.13
CA GLU A 13 5.00 -1.57 8.26
C GLU A 13 3.93 -0.57 8.72
N LYS A 14 4.00 0.68 8.26
CA LYS A 14 3.09 1.77 8.66
C LYS A 14 2.47 2.44 7.45
N LEU A 15 1.31 3.05 7.66
CA LEU A 15 0.74 3.94 6.64
C LEU A 15 1.70 5.12 6.40
N PRO A 16 1.94 5.51 5.14
CA PRO A 16 2.69 6.72 4.82
C PRO A 16 2.10 7.95 5.49
N GLU A 17 2.97 8.91 5.81
CA GLU A 17 2.56 10.17 6.47
C GLU A 17 1.80 11.09 5.51
N SER A 18 1.98 10.90 4.19
CA SER A 18 1.27 11.62 3.14
C SER A 18 -0.24 11.35 3.11
N VAL A 19 -0.69 10.22 3.66
CA VAL A 19 -2.12 9.89 3.72
C VAL A 19 -2.84 10.91 4.61
N ASN A 20 -3.91 11.50 4.08
CA ASN A 20 -4.73 12.49 4.78
C ASN A 20 -5.09 12.02 6.22
N GLN A 21 -4.96 12.92 7.19
CA GLN A 21 -5.14 12.60 8.61
C GLN A 21 -6.51 11.97 8.96
N PHE A 22 -7.58 12.38 8.30
CA PHE A 22 -8.92 11.84 8.55
C PHE A 22 -9.07 10.43 7.98
N VAL A 23 -8.56 10.22 6.77
CA VAL A 23 -8.51 8.89 6.13
C VAL A 23 -7.63 7.95 6.94
N ARG A 24 -6.47 8.42 7.40
CA ARG A 24 -5.56 7.67 8.28
C ARG A 24 -6.25 7.27 9.58
N GLY A 25 -6.91 8.21 10.25
CA GLY A 25 -7.63 7.94 11.50
C GLY A 25 -8.73 6.90 11.31
N TRP A 26 -9.55 7.05 10.27
CA TRP A 26 -10.56 6.06 9.91
C TRP A 26 -9.95 4.69 9.61
N PHE A 27 -8.92 4.62 8.77
CA PHE A 27 -8.29 3.36 8.38
C PHE A 27 -7.73 2.62 9.59
N LEU A 28 -6.99 3.32 10.46
CA LEU A 28 -6.39 2.74 11.66
C LEU A 28 -7.44 2.33 12.71
N SER A 29 -8.59 3.02 12.76
CA SER A 29 -9.70 2.60 13.62
C SER A 29 -10.35 1.29 13.16
N ARG A 30 -10.33 1.02 11.84
CA ARG A 30 -11.04 -0.10 11.21
C ARG A 30 -10.17 -1.32 10.97
N PHE A 31 -8.87 -1.14 10.74
CA PHE A 31 -7.92 -2.17 10.35
C PHE A 31 -6.72 -2.21 11.30
N LYS A 32 -6.44 -3.39 11.87
CA LYS A 32 -5.37 -3.56 12.87
C LYS A 32 -3.95 -3.53 12.29
N LYS A 33 -3.79 -3.89 11.02
CA LYS A 33 -2.49 -4.00 10.34
C LYS A 33 -2.64 -3.87 8.84
N LEU A 34 -1.55 -3.46 8.18
CA LEU A 34 -1.46 -3.48 6.72
C LEU A 34 -1.42 -4.93 6.20
N THR A 35 -2.10 -5.16 5.07
CA THR A 35 -2.03 -6.42 4.35
C THR A 35 -0.77 -6.48 3.48
N PRO A 36 -0.27 -7.66 3.08
CA PRO A 36 0.92 -7.77 2.23
C PRO A 36 0.91 -6.84 1.01
N PRO A 37 -0.13 -6.80 0.14
CA PRO A 37 -0.10 -5.91 -1.01
C PRO A 37 -0.04 -4.42 -0.63
N GLN A 38 -0.57 -4.01 0.53
CA GLN A 38 -0.46 -2.62 1.03
C GLN A 38 0.97 -2.31 1.47
N LYS A 39 1.60 -3.20 2.25
CA LYS A 39 2.97 -3.04 2.73
C LYS A 39 3.98 -2.85 1.59
N PHE A 40 3.82 -3.60 0.50
CA PHE A 40 4.76 -3.61 -0.61
C PHE A 40 4.53 -2.52 -1.67
N SER A 41 3.35 -1.88 -1.70
CA SER A 41 2.98 -0.97 -2.80
C SER A 41 3.03 0.50 -2.44
N PHE A 42 2.71 0.87 -1.20
CA PHE A 42 2.53 2.27 -0.83
C PHE A 42 3.73 3.16 -1.14
N LYS A 43 4.94 2.74 -0.77
CA LYS A 43 6.16 3.51 -1.03
C LYS A 43 6.45 3.65 -2.53
N LEU A 44 6.23 2.58 -3.31
CA LEU A 44 6.46 2.59 -4.75
C LEU A 44 5.46 3.52 -5.46
N ILE A 45 4.18 3.46 -5.06
CA ILE A 45 3.14 4.33 -5.61
C ILE A 45 3.40 5.79 -5.22
N GLU A 46 3.82 6.06 -3.99
CA GLU A 46 4.21 7.40 -3.52
C GLU A 46 5.40 7.97 -4.30
N ASN A 47 6.35 7.12 -4.68
CA ASN A 47 7.47 7.47 -5.56
C ASN A 47 7.07 7.67 -7.03
N GLY A 48 5.80 7.45 -7.41
CA GLY A 48 5.33 7.52 -8.79
C GLY A 48 5.74 6.33 -9.67
N GLU A 49 6.10 5.20 -9.06
CA GLU A 49 6.50 3.99 -9.79
C GLU A 49 5.29 3.21 -10.30
N ASN A 50 5.44 2.54 -11.45
CA ASN A 50 4.42 1.64 -11.98
C ASN A 50 4.45 0.31 -11.22
N VAL A 51 3.36 -0.03 -10.53
CA VAL A 51 3.28 -1.23 -9.68
C VAL A 51 2.26 -2.23 -10.22
N LEU A 52 2.68 -3.48 -10.43
CA LEU A 52 1.80 -4.61 -10.72
C LEU A 52 1.54 -5.41 -9.44
N ILE A 53 0.30 -5.37 -8.93
CA ILE A 53 -0.09 -6.13 -7.73
C ILE A 53 -0.91 -7.36 -8.11
N SER A 54 -0.31 -8.54 -7.99
CA SER A 54 -1.01 -9.83 -8.13
C SER A 54 -1.23 -10.48 -6.77
N SER A 55 -2.49 -10.55 -6.31
CA SER A 55 -2.85 -11.27 -5.09
C SER A 55 -4.34 -11.68 -5.10
N PRO A 56 -4.78 -12.65 -4.26
CA PRO A 56 -6.16 -13.12 -4.22
C PRO A 56 -7.19 -12.03 -3.93
N THR A 57 -8.46 -12.24 -4.27
CA THR A 57 -9.56 -11.35 -3.85
C THR A 57 -9.62 -11.24 -2.32
N GLY A 58 -10.14 -10.12 -1.79
CA GLY A 58 -10.19 -9.88 -0.34
C GLY A 58 -8.85 -9.54 0.34
N SER A 59 -7.72 -9.56 -0.38
CA SER A 59 -6.38 -9.25 0.19
C SER A 59 -6.10 -7.77 0.42
N GLY A 60 -7.01 -6.87 0.05
CA GLY A 60 -6.86 -5.42 0.22
C GLY A 60 -6.15 -4.69 -0.91
N LYS A 61 -5.99 -5.30 -2.10
CA LYS A 61 -5.39 -4.66 -3.31
C LYS A 61 -6.00 -3.30 -3.67
N THR A 62 -7.30 -3.13 -3.44
CA THR A 62 -7.97 -1.85 -3.75
C THR A 62 -7.38 -0.73 -2.91
N PHE A 63 -7.28 -0.90 -1.59
CA PHE A 63 -6.63 0.11 -0.76
C PHE A 63 -5.14 0.26 -1.04
N SER A 64 -4.44 -0.82 -1.42
CA SER A 64 -3.05 -0.74 -1.88
C SER A 64 -2.86 0.29 -2.99
N ALA A 65 -3.78 0.32 -3.97
CA ALA A 65 -3.68 1.23 -5.12
C ALA A 65 -4.21 2.64 -4.83
N PHE A 66 -5.30 2.78 -4.07
CA PHE A 66 -6.03 4.05 -3.98
C PHE A 66 -5.68 4.89 -2.75
N LEU A 67 -5.23 4.29 -1.65
CA LEU A 67 -5.09 5.01 -0.37
C LEU A 67 -4.05 6.13 -0.41
N ILE A 68 -3.05 6.03 -1.30
CA ILE A 68 -1.99 7.04 -1.48
C ILE A 68 -2.44 8.19 -2.39
N ILE A 69 -3.49 7.99 -3.19
CA ILE A 69 -3.98 8.95 -4.18
C ILE A 69 -5.04 9.89 -3.56
N ILE A 70 -5.66 9.49 -2.45
CA ILE A 70 -6.75 10.18 -1.74
C ILE A 70 -6.20 10.97 -0.55
#